data_AF-A0AAN0NFQ2-F1
#
_entry.id   AF-A0AAN0NFQ2-F1
#
_cell.length_a   1.000
_cell.length_b   1.000
_cell.length_c   1.000
_cell.angle_alpha   90.00
_cell.angle_beta   90.00
_cell.angle_gamma   90.00
#
_symmetry.space_group_name_H-M   'P 1'
#
loop_
_entity.id
_entity.type
_entity.pdbx_description
1 polymer ?
#
loop_
_entity_poly.entity_id
_entity_poly.type
_entity_poly.pdbx_seq_one_letter_code
_entity_poly.pdbx_strand_id
1 'polypeptide(L)'
;MNILRGAVAVLIASTLVACERSGDDNSVTDGGLDGGFLRDGVANVWIDPDGCQHWYIDDGIEGYMTPRLNRDGTPKCQDARGEIILKDGSRVASEPEPTNS
;
A
#
# COMPACT_ATOMS: atom_id res chain seq x y z
N MET A 1 -20.32 -0.76 40.67
CA MET A 1 -20.38 -1.85 39.66
C MET A 1 -21.02 -1.40 38.35
N ASN A 2 -22.20 -0.75 38.39
CA ASN A 2 -22.97 -0.43 37.18
C ASN A 2 -22.32 0.69 36.33
N ILE A 3 -21.70 1.67 36.98
CA ILE A 3 -20.97 2.77 36.30
C ILE A 3 -19.74 2.23 35.56
N LEU A 4 -19.00 1.29 36.16
CA LEU A 4 -17.85 0.66 35.53
C LEU A 4 -18.25 -0.18 34.30
N ARG A 5 -19.36 -0.93 34.41
CA ARG A 5 -19.91 -1.70 33.28
C ARG A 5 -20.39 -0.81 32.14
N GLY A 6 -21.02 0.33 32.46
CA GLY A 6 -21.43 1.33 31.47
C GLY A 6 -20.22 1.95 30.76
N ALA A 7 -19.18 2.35 31.51
CA ALA A 7 -17.97 2.92 30.94
C ALA A 7 -17.24 1.93 29.99
N VAL A 8 -17.17 0.66 30.37
CA VAL A 8 -16.59 -0.40 29.53
C VAL A 8 -17.41 -0.60 28.25
N ALA A 9 -18.75 -0.60 28.33
CA ALA A 9 -19.60 -0.75 27.16
C ALA A 9 -19.45 0.42 26.17
N VAL A 10 -19.33 1.65 26.66
CA VAL A 10 -19.09 2.84 25.82
C VAL A 10 -17.72 2.77 25.15
N LEU A 11 -16.67 2.40 25.90
CA LEU A 11 -15.30 2.25 25.36
C LEU A 11 -15.25 1.22 24.23
N ILE A 12 -15.87 0.05 24.44
CA ILE A 12 -15.95 -1.00 23.41
C ILE A 12 -16.68 -0.46 22.17
N ALA A 13 -17.87 0.14 22.35
CA ALA A 13 -18.61 0.70 21.23
C ALA A 13 -17.79 1.75 20.44
N SER A 14 -17.07 2.63 21.12
CA SER A 14 -16.21 3.62 20.46
C SER A 14 -15.04 3.00 19.70
N THR A 15 -14.47 1.88 20.15
CA THR A 15 -13.40 1.20 19.41
C THR A 15 -13.89 0.48 18.16
N LEU A 16 -15.16 0.05 18.12
CA LEU A 16 -15.71 -0.64 16.94
C LEU A 16 -16.02 0.33 15.78
N VAL A 17 -16.45 1.56 16.08
CA VAL A 17 -16.85 2.56 15.05
C VAL A 17 -15.63 3.30 14.46
N ALA A 18 -14.45 3.15 15.05
CA ALA A 18 -13.22 3.83 14.61
C ALA A 18 -12.70 3.37 13.23
N CYS A 19 -13.21 2.27 12.66
CA CYS A 19 -12.80 1.76 11.36
C CYS A 19 -13.70 2.22 10.18
N GLU A 20 -14.74 3.02 10.43
CA GLU A 20 -15.72 3.37 9.40
C GLU A 20 -15.24 4.58 8.57
N ARG A 21 -14.81 4.34 7.33
CA ARG A 21 -14.43 5.39 6.36
C ARG A 21 -15.68 6.07 5.78
N SER A 22 -15.84 7.38 6.03
CA SER A 22 -16.85 8.23 5.36
C SER A 22 -16.16 9.18 4.38
N GLY A 23 -16.45 9.05 3.09
CA GLY A 23 -16.08 10.00 2.04
C GLY A 23 -17.21 10.08 1.01
N ASP A 24 -17.71 11.28 0.72
CA ASP A 24 -18.82 11.52 -0.23
C ASP A 24 -18.34 11.99 -1.62
N ASP A 25 -17.04 12.15 -1.79
CA ASP A 25 -16.38 12.49 -3.04
C ASP A 25 -15.56 11.30 -3.55
N ASN A 26 -15.39 11.18 -4.87
CA ASN A 26 -14.58 10.12 -5.49
C ASN A 26 -13.07 10.30 -5.20
N SER A 27 -12.70 10.92 -4.09
CA SER A 27 -11.32 11.08 -3.65
C SER A 27 -10.87 9.78 -2.98
N VAL A 28 -9.74 9.24 -3.43
CA VAL A 28 -9.08 8.14 -2.71
C VAL A 28 -8.33 8.79 -1.56
N THR A 29 -9.01 8.92 -0.43
CA THR A 29 -8.48 9.56 0.76
C THR A 29 -7.99 8.49 1.72
N ASP A 30 -6.85 8.71 2.37
CA ASP A 30 -6.24 7.80 3.34
C ASP A 30 -7.10 7.59 4.61
N GLY A 31 -7.21 6.34 5.03
CA GLY A 31 -7.96 5.86 6.19
C GLY A 31 -7.31 6.08 7.56
N GLY A 32 -6.06 6.53 7.59
CA GLY A 32 -5.23 6.68 8.79
C GLY A 32 -5.52 7.92 9.65
N LEU A 33 -4.67 8.12 10.65
CA LEU A 33 -4.74 9.25 11.60
C LEU A 33 -4.18 10.56 11.01
N ASP A 34 -3.38 10.47 9.94
CA ASP A 34 -2.77 11.57 9.21
C ASP A 34 -3.47 11.93 7.90
N GLY A 35 -4.47 11.15 7.46
CA GLY A 35 -5.62 11.60 6.69
C GLY A 35 -5.27 12.53 5.52
N GLY A 36 -4.37 12.08 4.64
CA GLY A 36 -3.94 12.79 3.44
C GLY A 36 -4.72 12.39 2.18
N PHE A 37 -4.59 13.20 1.11
CA PHE A 37 -5.00 12.77 -0.22
C PHE A 37 -3.86 12.00 -0.89
N LEU A 38 -4.08 10.73 -1.24
CA LEU A 38 -3.11 9.92 -2.00
C LEU A 38 -2.77 10.52 -3.37
N ARG A 39 -3.61 11.44 -3.87
CA ARG A 39 -3.39 12.11 -5.16
C ARG A 39 -2.13 12.98 -5.18
N ASP A 40 -1.70 13.46 -4.02
CA ASP A 40 -0.51 14.30 -3.88
C ASP A 40 0.73 13.50 -3.46
N GLY A 41 0.58 12.19 -3.21
CA GLY A 41 1.67 11.29 -2.84
C GLY A 41 2.68 11.07 -3.97
N VAL A 42 3.95 10.90 -3.61
CA VAL A 42 5.01 10.57 -4.58
C VAL A 42 5.09 9.05 -4.74
N ALA A 43 4.58 8.57 -5.87
CA ALA A 43 4.66 7.15 -6.21
C ALA A 43 6.07 6.74 -6.64
N ASN A 44 6.52 5.60 -6.14
CA ASN A 44 7.72 4.91 -6.57
C ASN A 44 7.36 3.66 -7.37
N VAL A 45 8.35 3.12 -8.09
CA VAL A 45 8.22 1.83 -8.79
C VAL A 45 8.95 0.77 -7.98
N TRP A 46 8.22 -0.26 -7.59
CA TRP A 46 8.79 -1.50 -7.07
C TRP A 46 8.92 -2.52 -8.20
N ILE A 47 9.97 -3.34 -8.15
CA ILE A 47 10.25 -4.38 -9.14
C ILE A 47 10.42 -5.70 -8.40
N ASP A 48 9.57 -6.66 -8.74
CA ASP A 48 9.53 -7.99 -8.15
C ASP A 48 10.71 -8.84 -8.68
N PRO A 49 11.10 -9.94 -8.01
CA PRO A 49 12.17 -10.82 -8.47
C PRO A 49 11.92 -11.44 -9.85
N ASP A 50 10.65 -11.57 -10.25
CA ASP A 50 10.23 -12.01 -11.59
C ASP A 50 10.38 -10.94 -12.68
N GLY A 51 10.74 -9.70 -12.28
CA GLY A 51 10.96 -8.53 -13.12
C GLY A 51 9.72 -7.66 -13.33
N CYS A 52 8.56 -7.99 -12.75
CA CYS A 52 7.33 -7.23 -12.94
C CYS A 52 7.25 -5.99 -12.04
N GLN A 53 6.65 -4.92 -12.57
CA GLN A 53 6.65 -3.60 -11.94
C GLN A 53 5.32 -3.31 -11.25
N HIS A 54 5.41 -2.71 -10.07
CA HIS A 54 4.29 -2.24 -9.29
C HIS A 54 4.44 -0.75 -8.99
N TRP A 55 3.35 0.00 -9.09
CA TRP A 55 3.28 1.32 -8.46
C TRP A 55 3.12 1.12 -6.97
N TYR A 56 3.95 1.80 -6.20
CA TYR A 56 3.92 1.78 -4.74
C TYR A 56 3.87 3.21 -4.21
N ILE A 57 2.91 3.48 -3.34
CA ILE A 57 2.80 4.72 -2.58
C ILE A 57 2.74 4.34 -1.11
N ASP A 58 3.51 5.05 -0.31
CA ASP A 58 3.52 4.95 1.14
C ASP A 58 3.00 6.27 1.70
N ASP A 59 2.00 6.21 2.57
CA ASP A 59 1.47 7.34 3.33
C ASP A 59 1.75 7.17 4.83
N GLY A 60 2.91 6.56 5.17
CA GLY A 60 3.39 6.45 6.54
C GLY A 60 3.04 5.12 7.20
N ILE A 61 1.77 4.92 7.59
CA ILE A 61 1.30 3.65 8.18
C ILE A 61 0.66 2.74 7.11
N GLU A 62 0.11 3.33 6.06
CA GLU A 62 -0.61 2.66 5.00
C GLU A 62 0.20 2.61 3.68
N GLY A 63 0.33 1.40 3.11
CA GLY A 63 0.95 1.17 1.81
C GLY A 63 -0.05 0.77 0.75
N TYR A 64 -0.03 1.44 -0.40
CA TYR A 64 -0.86 1.14 -1.56
C TYR A 64 -0.01 0.62 -2.71
N MET A 65 -0.46 -0.47 -3.34
CA MET A 65 0.25 -1.08 -4.45
C MET A 65 -0.72 -1.49 -5.57
N THR A 66 -0.32 -1.24 -6.82
CA THR A 66 -1.06 -1.72 -7.99
C THR A 66 -0.11 -2.16 -9.11
N PRO A 67 -0.43 -3.23 -9.87
CA PRO A 67 0.38 -3.64 -11.01
C PRO A 67 0.50 -2.51 -12.03
N ARG A 68 1.72 -2.28 -12.50
CA ARG A 68 1.95 -1.37 -13.61
C ARG A 68 1.68 -2.12 -14.90
N LEU A 69 0.70 -1.66 -15.67
CA LEU A 69 0.26 -2.35 -16.88
C LEU A 69 0.76 -1.66 -18.15
N ASN A 70 0.98 -2.46 -19.19
CA ASN A 70 1.07 -2.02 -20.57
C ASN A 70 -0.31 -1.60 -21.09
N ARG A 71 -0.35 -0.96 -22.27
CA ARG A 71 -1.61 -0.48 -22.88
C ARG A 71 -2.59 -1.62 -23.20
N ASP A 72 -2.09 -2.83 -23.41
CA ASP A 72 -2.88 -4.05 -23.65
C ASP A 72 -3.37 -4.72 -22.37
N GLY A 73 -3.06 -4.17 -21.19
CA GLY A 73 -3.44 -4.72 -19.89
C GLY A 73 -2.49 -5.79 -19.36
N THR A 74 -1.41 -6.12 -20.06
CA THR A 74 -0.40 -7.06 -19.55
C THR A 74 0.48 -6.39 -18.49
N PRO A 75 1.02 -7.12 -17.50
CA PRO A 75 1.99 -6.59 -16.55
C PRO A 75 3.23 -6.06 -17.28
N LYS A 76 3.70 -4.90 -16.83
CA LYS A 76 4.94 -4.32 -17.33
C LYS A 76 6.11 -4.93 -16.59
N CYS A 77 6.89 -5.77 -17.28
CA CYS A 77 8.03 -6.45 -16.69
C CYS A 77 9.32 -6.14 -17.48
N GLN A 78 10.46 -6.26 -16.81
CA GLN A 78 11.80 -6.24 -17.41
C GLN A 78 12.27 -7.68 -17.67
N ASP A 79 13.14 -7.86 -18.67
CA ASP A 79 13.65 -9.19 -19.02
C ASP A 79 14.61 -9.77 -17.97
N ALA A 80 15.23 -8.91 -17.16
CA ALA A 80 16.15 -9.30 -16.11
C ALA A 80 15.38 -9.77 -14.86
N ARG A 81 15.37 -11.08 -14.64
CA ARG A 81 14.91 -11.71 -13.39
C ARG A 81 16.04 -11.74 -12.37
N GLY A 82 15.74 -11.51 -11.10
CA GLY A 82 16.76 -11.51 -10.05
C GLY A 82 17.61 -10.24 -9.97
N GLU A 83 17.37 -9.25 -10.83
CA GLU A 83 18.22 -8.07 -10.96
C GLU A 83 17.43 -6.85 -11.44
N ILE A 84 17.44 -5.79 -10.65
CA ILE A 84 16.74 -4.53 -10.87
C ILE A 84 17.65 -3.60 -11.68
N ILE A 85 17.19 -3.14 -12.86
CA ILE A 85 17.90 -2.12 -13.65
C ILE A 85 17.34 -0.74 -13.31
N LEU A 86 18.13 0.11 -12.67
CA LEU A 86 17.74 1.46 -12.29
C LEU A 86 17.76 2.41 -13.50
N LYS A 87 17.13 3.58 -13.34
CA LYS A 87 16.99 4.58 -14.41
C LYS A 87 18.35 5.12 -14.91
N ASP A 88 19.38 5.05 -14.08
CA ASP A 88 20.77 5.42 -14.43
C ASP A 88 21.54 4.29 -15.14
N GLY A 89 20.92 3.13 -15.34
CA GLY A 89 21.52 1.95 -15.96
C GLY A 89 22.33 1.08 -14.99
N SER A 90 22.43 1.45 -13.71
CA SER A 90 23.02 0.59 -12.69
C SER A 90 22.13 -0.63 -12.42
N ARG A 91 22.75 -1.72 -11.96
CA ARG A 91 22.08 -2.99 -11.71
C ARG A 91 22.24 -3.38 -10.24
N VAL A 92 21.14 -3.79 -9.62
CA VAL A 92 21.09 -4.19 -8.21
C VAL A 92 20.46 -5.58 -8.14
N ALA A 93 20.98 -6.48 -7.31
CA ALA A 93 20.33 -7.77 -7.09
C ALA A 93 18.93 -7.54 -6.49
N SER A 94 17.92 -8.23 -6.99
CA SER A 94 16.61 -8.25 -6.33
C SER A 94 16.71 -9.08 -5.05
N GLU A 95 15.90 -8.74 -4.05
CA GLU A 95 15.75 -9.57 -2.86
C GLU A 95 15.35 -11.02 -3.28
N PRO A 96 15.89 -12.07 -2.64
CA PRO A 96 15.49 -13.44 -2.94
C PRO A 96 14.00 -13.63 -2.66
N GLU A 97 13.30 -14.37 -3.53
CA GLU A 97 11.93 -14.77 -3.18
C GLU A 97 11.95 -15.62 -1.90
N PRO A 98 10.99 -15.41 -0.99
CA PRO A 98 10.83 -16.29 0.16
C PRO A 98 10.54 -17.70 -0.36
N THR A 99 11.48 -18.62 -0.12
CA THR A 99 11.23 -20.03 -0.37
C THR A 99 10.22 -20.49 0.68
N ASN A 100 9.02 -20.90 0.26
CA ASN A 100 8.06 -21.54 1.14
C ASN A 100 8.78 -22.65 1.94
N SER A 101 8.92 -22.44 3.25
CA SER A 101 9.36 -23.46 4.21
C SER A 101 8.15 -24.18 4.77
#